data_AF-A0AAW2JAE3-F1
#
_entry.id   AF-A0AAW2JAE3-F1
#
_cell.length_a   1.000
_cell.length_b   1.000
_cell.length_c   1.000
_cell.angle_alpha   90.00
_cell.angle_beta   90.00
_cell.angle_gamma   90.00
#
_symmetry.space_group_name_H-M   'P 1'
#
loop_
_entity.id
_entity.type
_entity.pdbx_description
1 polymer ?
#
loop_
_entity_poly.entity_id
_entity_poly.type
_entity_poly.pdbx_seq_one_letter_code
_entity_poly.pdbx_strand_id
1 'polypeptide(L)'
;MSCYGIKRLPESLTRLHNLQTLKLMNSKELLELPRSLKVMKNLYFVEIERFDSLLCTPPGLGDLIYLRELSIFIVGQDESHQIDQLKELNLGGSLSIGGLENVSNTKDAKKANLMTKNDLTSLGLLWTDGDEETHSAINQ
;
A
#
# COMPACT_ATOMS: atom_id res chain seq x y z
N MET A 1 16.11 -4.66 2.90
CA MET A 1 16.80 -5.29 1.75
C MET A 1 16.99 -4.19 0.70
N SER A 2 18.17 -4.04 0.09
CA SER A 2 18.33 -3.11 -1.05
C SER A 2 17.83 -3.83 -2.31
N CYS A 3 16.84 -3.28 -3.01
CA CYS A 3 16.09 -3.99 -4.06
C CYS A 3 16.18 -3.34 -5.44
N TYR A 4 17.41 -3.05 -5.88
CA TYR A 4 17.69 -2.45 -7.18
C TYR A 4 17.18 -3.33 -8.34
N GLY A 5 16.41 -2.77 -9.26
CA GLY A 5 15.85 -3.47 -10.43
C GLY A 5 14.73 -4.49 -10.12
N ILE A 6 14.27 -4.60 -8.87
CA ILE A 6 13.17 -5.51 -8.53
C ILE A 6 11.83 -4.83 -8.85
N LYS A 7 11.19 -5.28 -9.93
CA LYS A 7 9.87 -4.78 -10.33
C LYS A 7 8.71 -5.41 -9.56
N ARG A 8 8.84 -6.68 -9.18
CA ARG A 8 7.82 -7.44 -8.46
C ARG A 8 8.48 -8.32 -7.43
N LEU A 9 7.95 -8.33 -6.20
CA LEU A 9 8.36 -9.32 -5.22
C LEU A 9 7.70 -10.67 -5.53
N PRO A 10 8.41 -11.79 -5.33
CA PRO A 10 7.88 -13.10 -5.65
C PRO A 10 6.77 -13.51 -4.64
N GLU A 11 5.74 -14.19 -5.12
CA GLU A 11 4.68 -14.76 -4.26
C GLU A 11 5.23 -15.69 -3.18
N SER A 12 6.37 -16.34 -3.42
CA SER A 12 7.02 -17.19 -2.43
C SER A 12 7.45 -16.45 -1.15
N LEU A 13 7.57 -15.11 -1.17
CA LEU A 13 7.78 -14.28 0.02
C LEU A 13 6.69 -14.53 1.07
N THR A 14 5.46 -14.82 0.64
CA THR A 14 4.30 -15.02 1.53
C THR A 14 4.37 -16.30 2.36
N ARG A 15 5.32 -17.18 2.06
CA ARG A 15 5.65 -18.37 2.86
C ARG A 15 6.42 -18.04 4.14
N LEU A 16 6.90 -16.80 4.28
CA LEU A 16 7.58 -16.32 5.49
C LEU A 16 6.54 -15.93 6.56
N HIS A 17 5.78 -16.91 7.06
CA HIS A 17 4.65 -16.67 7.98
C HIS A 17 5.02 -15.96 9.29
N ASN A 18 6.28 -16.01 9.70
CA ASN A 18 6.78 -15.36 10.92
C ASN A 18 7.43 -13.99 10.66
N LEU A 19 7.45 -13.51 9.42
CA LEU A 19 8.04 -12.21 9.11
C LEU A 19 7.22 -11.11 9.78
N GLN A 20 7.87 -10.31 10.63
CA GLN A 20 7.27 -9.15 11.30
C GLN A 20 7.57 -7.84 10.58
N THR A 21 8.70 -7.78 9.87
CA THR A 21 9.21 -6.55 9.28
C THR A 21 9.60 -6.79 7.83
N LEU A 22 8.95 -6.08 6.91
CA LEU A 22 9.29 -6.02 5.50
C LEU A 22 9.79 -4.61 5.18
N LYS A 23 11.10 -4.46 4.99
CA LYS A 23 11.74 -3.19 4.59
C LYS A 23 12.31 -3.27 3.19
N LEU A 24 11.77 -2.47 2.28
CA LEU A 24 12.17 -2.34 0.88
C LEU A 24 12.87 -1.00 0.70
N MET A 25 14.20 -1.04 0.72
CA MET A 25 15.05 0.14 0.57
C MET A 25 15.50 0.26 -0.88
N ASN A 26 15.63 1.49 -1.37
CA ASN A 26 16.01 1.77 -2.77
C ASN A 26 15.13 1.05 -3.82
N SER A 27 13.82 0.90 -3.53
CA SER A 27 12.82 0.18 -4.34
C SER A 27 12.27 0.99 -5.52
N LYS A 28 13.11 1.77 -6.23
CA LYS A 28 12.66 2.73 -7.25
C LYS A 28 11.82 2.13 -8.37
N GLU A 29 12.10 0.88 -8.74
CA GLU A 29 11.41 0.20 -9.85
C GLU A 29 10.29 -0.73 -9.38
N LEU A 30 10.01 -0.78 -8.07
CA LEU A 30 9.01 -1.70 -7.53
C LEU A 30 7.61 -1.27 -7.96
N LEU A 31 6.97 -2.14 -8.75
CA LEU A 31 5.62 -1.95 -9.27
C LEU A 31 4.57 -2.63 -8.40
N GLU A 32 4.87 -3.83 -7.87
CA GLU A 32 3.90 -4.68 -7.19
C GLU A 32 4.52 -5.45 -5.99
N LEU A 33 3.76 -5.49 -4.90
CA LEU A 33 3.96 -6.45 -3.80
C LEU A 33 3.26 -7.78 -4.11
N PRO A 34 3.55 -8.88 -3.38
CA PRO A 34 2.84 -10.14 -3.57
C PRO A 34 1.34 -9.96 -3.31
N ARG A 35 0.49 -10.43 -4.21
CA ARG A 35 -0.98 -10.36 -4.07
C ARG A 35 -1.46 -11.09 -2.82
N SER A 36 -0.75 -12.13 -2.40
CA SER A 36 -1.10 -12.92 -1.21
C SER A 36 -0.53 -12.35 0.10
N LEU A 37 -0.05 -11.10 0.14
CA LEU A 37 0.57 -10.51 1.34
C LEU A 37 -0.33 -10.59 2.60
N LYS A 38 -1.66 -10.54 2.42
CA LYS A 38 -2.66 -10.68 3.48
C LYS A 38 -2.55 -11.96 4.33
N VAL A 39 -1.85 -13.00 3.85
CA VAL A 39 -1.64 -14.26 4.60
C VAL A 39 -0.54 -14.14 5.67
N MET A 40 0.30 -13.10 5.59
CA MET A 40 1.41 -12.88 6.51
C MET A 40 0.94 -12.14 7.77
N LYS A 41 0.11 -12.79 8.58
CA LYS A 41 -0.59 -12.19 9.74
C LYS A 41 0.32 -11.61 10.82
N ASN A 42 1.58 -12.03 10.88
CA ASN A 42 2.56 -11.54 11.85
C ASN A 42 3.25 -10.24 11.41
N LEU A 43 2.96 -9.71 10.21
CA LEU A 43 3.50 -8.43 9.77
C LEU A 43 3.07 -7.30 10.72
N TYR A 44 4.08 -6.56 11.16
CA TYR A 44 3.95 -5.44 12.08
C TYR A 44 4.47 -4.13 11.44
N PHE A 45 5.54 -4.23 10.64
CA PHE A 45 6.13 -3.10 9.92
C PHE A 45 6.24 -3.43 8.42
N VAL A 46 5.66 -2.58 7.57
CA VAL A 46 5.86 -2.58 6.11
C VAL A 46 6.38 -1.21 5.70
N GLU A 47 7.67 -1.15 5.38
CA GLU A 47 8.35 0.08 5.01
C GLU A 47 8.81 0.01 3.55
N ILE A 48 8.40 1.00 2.76
CA ILE A 48 8.80 1.18 1.37
C ILE A 48 9.34 2.59 1.24
N GLU A 49 10.66 2.72 1.07
CA GLU A 49 11.33 4.03 1.06
C GLU A 49 10.98 4.85 -0.19
N ARG A 50 10.88 4.18 -1.35
CA ARG A 50 10.55 4.82 -2.62
C ARG A 50 9.44 4.04 -3.29
N PHE A 51 8.23 4.56 -3.19
CA PHE A 51 7.00 3.98 -3.72
C PHE A 51 6.49 4.71 -4.97
N ASP A 52 7.31 5.59 -5.57
CA ASP A 52 6.94 6.42 -6.73
C ASP A 52 6.42 5.60 -7.93
N SER A 53 6.88 4.36 -8.08
CA SER A 53 6.48 3.45 -9.17
C SER A 53 5.50 2.37 -8.74
N LEU A 54 5.11 2.32 -7.46
CA LEU A 54 4.18 1.31 -6.96
C LEU A 54 2.80 1.58 -7.57
N LEU A 55 2.25 0.58 -8.27
CA LEU A 55 0.99 0.74 -9.00
C LEU A 55 -0.23 0.53 -8.10
N CYS A 56 -0.16 -0.44 -7.19
CA CYS A 56 -1.22 -0.72 -6.23
C CYS A 56 -0.65 -1.39 -4.96
N THR A 57 -1.38 -1.27 -3.85
CA THR A 57 -1.19 -2.13 -2.69
C THR A 57 -1.90 -3.46 -2.88
N PRO A 58 -1.45 -4.57 -2.27
CA PRO A 58 -2.09 -5.87 -2.45
C PRO A 58 -3.46 -5.90 -1.77
N PRO A 59 -4.41 -6.69 -2.30
CA PRO A 59 -5.76 -6.76 -1.76
C PRO A 59 -5.78 -7.45 -0.40
N GLY A 60 -6.69 -7.02 0.48
CA GLY A 60 -6.84 -7.57 1.82
C GLY A 60 -5.76 -7.13 2.80
N LEU A 61 -5.09 -6.00 2.54
CA LEU A 61 -4.12 -5.42 3.47
C LEU A 61 -4.77 -5.08 4.83
N GLY A 62 -6.06 -4.75 4.83
CA GLY A 62 -6.86 -4.55 6.03
C GLY A 62 -6.97 -5.78 6.94
N ASP A 63 -6.70 -6.98 6.43
CA ASP A 63 -6.73 -8.20 7.22
C ASP A 63 -5.44 -8.41 8.05
N LEU A 64 -4.45 -7.52 7.93
CA LEU A 64 -3.21 -7.52 8.70
C LEU A 64 -3.40 -6.71 9.99
N ILE A 65 -4.30 -7.15 10.87
CA ILE A 65 -4.71 -6.41 12.09
C ILE A 65 -3.56 -6.09 13.08
N TYR A 66 -2.43 -6.78 12.97
CA TYR A 66 -1.22 -6.52 13.77
C TYR A 66 -0.26 -5.53 13.12
N LEU A 67 -0.51 -5.11 11.88
CA LEU A 67 0.25 -4.07 11.20
C LEU A 67 0.13 -2.76 11.98
N ARG A 68 1.27 -2.13 12.26
CA ARG A 68 1.38 -0.86 12.98
C ARG A 68 2.02 0.23 12.15
N GLU A 69 2.90 -0.09 11.21
CA GLU A 69 3.42 0.90 10.29
C GLU A 69 3.32 0.42 8.85
N LEU A 70 2.87 1.34 8.00
CA LEU A 70 2.69 1.15 6.56
C LEU A 70 3.07 2.46 5.87
N SER A 71 4.10 2.43 5.02
CA SER A 71 4.54 3.65 4.32
C SER A 71 3.51 4.21 3.34
N ILE A 72 2.80 3.35 2.61
CA ILE A 72 1.91 3.76 1.51
C ILE A 72 0.70 2.82 1.41
N PHE A 73 -0.48 3.39 1.20
CA PHE A 73 -1.69 2.69 0.76
C PHE A 73 -2.18 3.31 -0.56
N ILE A 74 -2.46 2.50 -1.58
CA ILE A 74 -2.92 2.99 -2.88
C ILE A 74 -4.39 2.57 -3.05
N VAL A 75 -5.27 3.56 -3.13
CA VAL A 75 -6.69 3.34 -3.39
C VAL A 75 -6.87 3.01 -4.87
N GLY A 76 -7.41 1.81 -5.15
CA GLY A 76 -7.72 1.37 -6.50
C GLY A 76 -9.17 1.64 -6.90
N GLN A 77 -9.50 1.38 -8.16
CA GLN A 77 -10.86 1.51 -8.69
C GLN A 77 -11.75 0.30 -8.37
N ASP A 78 -11.16 -0.87 -8.13
CA ASP A 78 -11.89 -2.09 -7.79
C ASP A 78 -12.15 -2.21 -6.27
N GLU A 79 -13.15 -3.02 -5.91
CA GLU A 79 -13.58 -3.21 -4.52
C GLU A 79 -12.48 -3.78 -3.60
N SER A 80 -11.46 -4.43 -4.16
CA SER A 80 -10.40 -5.08 -3.37
C SER A 80 -9.28 -4.14 -2.94
N HIS A 81 -9.33 -2.87 -3.36
CA HIS A 81 -8.33 -1.84 -3.05
C HIS A 81 -8.95 -0.56 -2.47
N GLN A 82 -10.15 -0.65 -1.86
CA GLN A 82 -10.83 0.51 -1.29
C GLN A 82 -10.22 0.97 0.04
N ILE A 83 -10.35 2.27 0.31
CA ILE A 83 -9.76 2.95 1.48
C ILE A 83 -10.28 2.43 2.83
N ASP A 84 -11.44 1.77 2.85
CA ASP A 84 -12.01 1.20 4.07
C ASP A 84 -11.25 -0.01 4.60
N GLN A 85 -10.32 -0.58 3.84
CA GLN A 85 -9.34 -1.55 4.36
C GLN A 85 -8.48 -0.98 5.49
N LEU A 86 -8.30 0.34 5.55
CA LEU A 86 -7.57 1.00 6.65
C LEU A 86 -8.37 1.01 7.96
N LYS A 87 -9.66 0.65 7.94
CA LYS A 87 -10.57 0.75 9.09
C LYS A 87 -10.09 0.00 10.32
N GLU A 88 -9.70 -1.26 10.14
CA GLU A 88 -9.31 -2.16 11.25
C GLU A 88 -7.82 -2.04 11.61
N LEU A 89 -7.04 -1.27 10.84
CA LEU A 89 -5.61 -1.10 11.08
C LEU A 89 -5.37 0.03 12.08
N ASN A 90 -4.66 -0.26 13.18
CA ASN A 90 -4.18 0.75 14.13
C ASN A 90 -2.78 1.24 13.71
N LEU A 91 -2.72 1.93 12.58
CA LEU A 91 -1.46 2.44 12.02
C LEU A 91 -0.95 3.64 12.82
N GLY A 92 0.36 3.68 13.04
CA GLY A 92 1.08 4.83 13.56
C GLY A 92 2.17 5.30 12.58
N GLY A 93 3.03 6.20 13.06
CA GLY A 93 4.18 6.68 12.29
C GLY A 93 3.76 7.55 11.09
N SER A 94 4.30 7.26 9.91
CA SER A 94 4.01 8.00 8.67
C SER A 94 3.27 7.11 7.67
N LEU A 95 2.11 7.57 7.23
CA LEU A 95 1.32 6.93 6.17
C LEU A 95 1.15 7.90 5.01
N SER A 96 1.42 7.45 3.79
CA SER A 96 0.94 8.10 2.58
C SER A 96 -0.27 7.35 2.03
N ILE A 97 -1.25 8.07 1.48
CA ILE A 97 -2.39 7.49 0.79
C ILE A 97 -2.40 8.06 -0.63
N GLY A 98 -2.22 7.19 -1.62
CA GLY A 98 -2.30 7.52 -3.04
C GLY A 98 -3.57 7.02 -3.70
N GLY A 99 -3.81 7.47 -4.93
CA GLY A 99 -5.01 7.11 -5.70
C GLY A 99 -6.29 7.74 -5.16
N LEU A 100 -6.19 8.86 -4.44
CA LEU A 100 -7.33 9.46 -3.74
C LEU A 100 -8.45 9.92 -4.67
N GLU A 101 -8.15 10.15 -5.95
CA GLU A 101 -9.15 10.38 -7.00
C GLU A 101 -10.14 9.21 -7.16
N ASN A 102 -9.76 7.99 -6.75
CA ASN A 102 -10.62 6.82 -6.79
C ASN A 102 -11.60 6.74 -5.60
N VAL A 103 -11.46 7.62 -4.59
CA VAL A 103 -12.39 7.69 -3.44
C VAL A 103 -13.65 8.46 -3.84
N SER A 104 -14.62 7.76 -4.42
CA SER A 104 -15.83 8.35 -4.98
C SER A 104 -16.86 8.83 -3.95
N ASN A 105 -16.72 8.47 -2.67
CA ASN A 105 -17.72 8.76 -1.64
C ASN A 105 -17.11 9.05 -0.26
N THR A 106 -17.62 10.12 0.37
CA THR A 106 -17.19 10.57 1.70
C THR A 106 -17.47 9.57 2.82
N LYS A 107 -18.46 8.67 2.66
CA LYS A 107 -18.72 7.63 3.68
C LYS A 107 -17.58 6.62 3.74
N ASP A 108 -17.01 6.26 2.60
CA ASP A 108 -15.91 5.27 2.54
C ASP A 108 -14.61 5.88 3.05
N ALA A 109 -14.35 7.15 2.73
CA ALA A 109 -13.27 7.92 3.36
C ALA A 109 -13.39 7.96 4.89
N LYS A 110 -14.60 8.14 5.43
CA LYS A 110 -14.85 8.12 6.88
C LYS A 110 -14.62 6.73 7.49
N LYS A 111 -14.90 5.64 6.77
CA LYS A 111 -14.65 4.26 7.25
C LYS A 111 -13.17 3.99 7.48
N ALA A 112 -12.28 4.58 6.70
CA ALA A 112 -10.83 4.48 6.91
C ALA A 112 -10.39 4.98 8.31
N ASN A 113 -11.22 5.81 8.94
CA ASN A 113 -11.13 6.18 10.34
C ASN A 113 -9.76 6.74 10.76
N LEU A 114 -9.13 7.51 9.86
CA LEU A 114 -7.77 8.03 10.03
C LEU A 114 -7.63 8.91 11.28
N MET A 115 -8.69 9.62 11.68
CA MET A 115 -8.67 10.52 12.84
C MET A 115 -8.54 9.78 14.19
N THR A 116 -8.80 8.49 14.25
CA THR A 116 -8.71 7.71 15.50
C THR A 116 -7.37 6.99 15.66
N LYS A 117 -6.52 7.04 14.64
CA LYS A 117 -5.18 6.46 14.64
C LYS A 117 -4.23 7.39 15.38
N ASN A 118 -4.31 7.38 16.72
CA ASN A 118 -3.62 8.33 17.59
C ASN A 118 -2.08 8.28 17.47
N ASP A 119 -1.54 7.14 17.05
CA ASP A 119 -0.10 6.94 16.87
C ASP A 119 0.40 7.46 15.51
N LEU A 120 -0.49 7.94 14.64
CA LEU A 120 -0.13 8.49 13.33
C LEU A 120 0.44 9.91 13.50
N THR A 121 1.70 10.07 13.12
CA THR A 121 2.46 11.33 13.25
C THR A 121 2.54 12.13 11.96
N SER A 122 2.35 11.48 10.81
CA SER A 122 2.43 12.10 9.49
C SER A 122 1.46 11.44 8.52
N LEU A 123 0.79 12.26 7.72
CA LEU A 123 -0.15 11.82 6.70
C LEU A 123 0.15 12.55 5.38
N GLY A 124 0.53 11.78 4.36
CA GLY A 124 0.64 12.26 2.99
C GLY A 124 -0.62 11.90 2.21
N LEU A 125 -1.20 12.86 1.49
CA LEU A 125 -2.36 12.63 0.63
C LEU A 125 -1.94 12.91 -0.81
N LEU A 126 -2.03 11.89 -1.67
CA LEU A 126 -1.53 11.91 -3.03
C LEU A 126 -2.68 11.62 -4.01
N TRP A 127 -2.78 12.48 -5.01
CA TRP A 127 -3.63 12.31 -6.19
C TRP A 127 -2.71 12.11 -7.39
N THR A 128 -3.13 11.33 -8.37
CA THR A 128 -2.46 11.39 -9.67
C THR A 128 -2.80 12.72 -10.33
N ASP A 129 -1.81 13.47 -10.82
CA ASP A 129 -2.08 14.61 -11.69
C ASP A 129 -2.88 14.10 -12.89
N GLY A 130 -4.07 14.65 -13.08
CA GLY A 130 -5.10 14.12 -13.99
C GLY A 130 -4.80 14.23 -15.48
N ASP A 131 -3.55 14.46 -15.86
CA ASP A 131 -3.11 14.62 -17.24
C ASP A 131 -1.77 13.92 -17.45
N GLU A 132 -1.81 12.74 -18.07
CA GLU A 132 -0.96 12.41 -19.23
C GLU A 132 -1.46 11.11 -19.88
N GLU A 133 -2.25 11.28 -20.94
CA GLU A 133 -2.27 10.35 -22.05
C GLU A 133 -0.84 10.12 -22.56
N THR A 134 -0.10 9.16 -22.00
CA THR A 134 0.98 8.53 -22.74
C THR A 134 0.42 7.30 -23.42
N HIS A 135 -0.09 7.54 -24.63
CA HIS A 135 -0.14 6.53 -25.67
C HIS A 135 1.24 5.87 -25.79
N SER A 136 1.41 4.67 -25.24
CA SER A 136 2.36 3.72 -25.81
C SER A 136 1.60 2.45 -26.15
N ALA A 137 1.25 2.36 -27.43
CA ALA A 137 0.77 1.15 -28.07
C ALA A 137 1.63 -0.05 -27.64
N ILE A 138 0.99 -1.07 -27.06
CA ILE A 138 1.58 -2.41 -27.03
C ILE A 138 1.32 -3.00 -28.42
N ASN A 139 2.29 -2.79 -29.31
CA ASN A 139 2.58 -3.76 -30.36
C ASN A 139 3.49 -4.83 -29.74
N GLN A 140 2.92 -6.00 -29.47
CA GLN A 140 3.50 -7.32 -29.72
C GLN A 140 2.44 -8.41 -29.55
#